data_AF-A0A7G7Y243-F1
#
_entry.id   AF-A0A7G7Y243-F1
#
_cell.length_a   1.000
_cell.length_b   1.000
_cell.length_c   1.000
_cell.angle_alpha   90.00
_cell.angle_beta   90.00
_cell.angle_gamma   90.00
#
_symmetry.space_group_name_H-M   'P 1'
#
loop_
_entity.id
_entity.type
_entity.pdbx_description
1 polymer ?
#
loop_
_entity_poly.entity_id
_entity_poly.type
_entity_poly.pdbx_seq_one_letter_code
_entity_poly.pdbx_strand_id
1 'polypeptide(L)'
;ECTCDREDEERDKSKALRYKIAALVSILVAGAIGVCIPLLGKVISALSPEKDTFFIIKAFAAGVILSTGFIHVLPDAFENLTSPCLKEHPWGEFPFTGFVAMCTAMGTLMVDTYATAYFKK
;
A
#
# COMPACT_ATOMS: atom_id res chain seq x y z
N GLU A 1 -25.24 -16.14 -12.71
CA GLU A 1 -25.56 -16.32 -11.28
C GLU A 1 -24.34 -15.90 -10.48
N CYS A 2 -24.48 -14.85 -9.66
CA CYS A 2 -23.45 -14.44 -8.72
C CYS A 2 -23.90 -14.87 -7.35
N THR A 3 -23.26 -15.92 -6.82
CA THR A 3 -23.47 -16.32 -5.45
C THR A 3 -22.64 -15.38 -4.59
N CYS A 4 -23.29 -14.35 -4.04
CA CYS A 4 -22.78 -13.65 -2.86
C CYS A 4 -22.91 -14.62 -1.67
N ASP A 5 -22.11 -15.68 -1.69
CA ASP A 5 -21.91 -16.52 -0.52
C ASP A 5 -21.27 -15.60 0.52
N ARG A 6 -22.11 -15.09 1.43
CA ARG A 6 -21.65 -14.82 2.78
C ARG A 6 -21.27 -16.18 3.30
N GLU A 7 -20.02 -16.56 3.09
CA GLU A 7 -19.40 -17.62 3.87
C GLU A 7 -19.48 -17.14 5.32
N ASP A 8 -20.58 -17.45 5.98
CA ASP A 8 -20.71 -17.46 7.42
C ASP A 8 -19.81 -18.61 7.89
N GLU A 9 -18.50 -18.34 7.80
CA GLU A 9 -17.48 -19.18 8.35
C GLU A 9 -17.66 -19.14 9.85
N GLU A 10 -18.31 -20.18 10.36
CA GLU A 10 -18.18 -20.63 11.73
C GLU A 10 -16.74 -21.14 11.99
N ARG A 11 -15.72 -20.46 11.45
CA ARG A 11 -14.31 -20.69 11.76
C ARG A 11 -14.05 -20.15 13.16
N ASP A 12 -13.78 -21.07 14.07
CA ASP A 12 -13.12 -20.91 15.38
C ASP A 12 -12.60 -19.48 15.63
N LYS A 13 -13.48 -18.58 16.11
CA LYS A 13 -13.15 -17.16 16.36
C LYS A 13 -11.91 -17.03 17.25
N SER A 14 -11.77 -17.95 18.20
CA SER A 14 -10.62 -18.03 19.10
C SER A 14 -9.30 -18.34 18.39
N LYS A 15 -9.29 -19.21 17.37
CA LYS A 15 -8.07 -19.50 16.58
C LYS A 15 -7.76 -18.33 15.65
N ALA A 16 -8.78 -17.77 15.00
CA ALA A 16 -8.62 -16.59 14.13
C ALA A 16 -8.06 -15.38 14.90
N LEU A 17 -8.50 -15.14 16.15
CA LEU A 17 -7.95 -14.10 17.00
C LEU A 17 -6.46 -14.31 17.33
N ARG A 18 -6.04 -15.55 17.62
CA ARG A 18 -4.62 -15.87 17.84
C ARG A 18 -3.76 -15.56 16.63
N TYR A 19 -4.21 -15.95 15.43
CA TYR A 19 -3.49 -15.64 14.19
C TYR A 19 -3.47 -14.14 13.89
N LYS A 20 -4.56 -13.41 14.15
CA LYS A 20 -4.59 -11.94 14.01
C LYS A 20 -3.59 -11.25 14.93
N ILE A 21 -3.52 -11.66 16.21
CA ILE A 21 -2.56 -11.11 17.16
C ILE A 21 -1.13 -11.45 16.75
N ALA A 22 -0.86 -12.69 16.34
CA ALA A 22 0.46 -13.10 15.85
C ALA A 22 0.88 -12.31 14.60
N ALA A 23 -0.03 -12.09 13.65
CA ALA A 23 0.21 -11.27 12.48
C ALA A 23 0.53 -9.82 12.87
N LEU A 24 -0.23 -9.24 13.80
CA LEU A 24 -0.01 -7.86 14.26
C LEU A 24 1.34 -7.70 14.96
N VAL A 25 1.73 -8.63 15.83
CA VAL A 25 3.05 -8.62 16.48
C VAL A 25 4.17 -8.81 15.46
N SER A 26 3.99 -9.71 14.48
CA SER A 26 4.97 -9.92 13.41
C SER A 26 5.18 -8.67 12.55
N ILE A 27 4.09 -8.02 12.11
CA ILE A 27 4.15 -6.77 11.34
C ILE A 27 4.79 -5.66 12.17
N LEU A 28 4.48 -5.57 13.47
CA LEU A 28 5.08 -4.59 14.36
C LEU A 28 6.59 -4.78 14.50
N VAL A 29 7.04 -6.02 14.71
CA VAL A 29 8.47 -6.35 14.83
C VAL A 29 9.20 -6.13 13.51
N ALA A 30 8.64 -6.61 12.40
CA ALA A 30 9.21 -6.40 11.07
C ALA A 30 9.26 -4.91 10.71
N GLY A 31 8.22 -4.14 11.05
CA GLY A 31 8.16 -2.69 10.88
C GLY A 31 9.18 -1.96 11.75
N ALA A 32 9.33 -2.35 13.02
CA ALA A 32 10.34 -1.80 13.92
C ALA A 32 11.75 -2.05 13.36
N ILE A 33 12.05 -3.29 12.93
CA ILE A 33 13.33 -3.62 12.30
C ILE A 33 13.52 -2.80 11.01
N GLY A 34 12.49 -2.71 10.16
CA GLY A 34 12.53 -1.96 8.90
C GLY A 34 12.83 -0.47 9.09
N VAL A 35 12.26 0.16 10.12
CA VAL A 35 12.51 1.58 10.46
C VAL A 35 13.87 1.75 11.17
N CYS A 36 14.32 0.74 11.93
CA CYS A 36 15.63 0.77 12.58
C CYS A 36 16.80 0.71 11.59
N ILE A 37 16.66 0.07 10.42
CA ILE A 37 17.73 -0.04 9.41
C ILE A 37 18.25 1.34 8.94
N PRO A 38 17.41 2.29 8.46
CA PRO A 38 17.88 3.63 8.09
C PRO A 38 18.33 4.47 9.29
N LEU A 39 17.82 4.22 10.50
CA LEU A 39 18.24 4.90 11.73
C LEU A 39 19.64 4.46 12.19
N LEU A 40 19.93 3.16 12.22
CA LEU A 40 21.26 2.60 12.51
C LEU A 40 22.28 3.04 11.45
N GLY A 41 21.80 3.30 10.24
CA GLY A 41 22.64 3.85 9.18
C GLY A 41 23.25 5.20 9.46
N LYS A 42 22.59 6.01 10.31
CA LYS A 42 23.13 7.29 10.78
C LYS A 42 24.28 7.11 11.80
N VAL A 43 24.37 5.94 12.44
CA VAL A 43 25.33 5.63 13.51
C VAL A 43 26.57 4.90 12.96
N ILE A 44 26.39 4.05 11.95
CA ILE A 44 27.47 3.30 11.30
C ILE A 44 27.90 4.08 10.05
N SER A 45 29.13 4.59 10.04
CA SER A 45 29.69 5.35 8.90
C SER A 45 29.51 4.63 7.55
N ALA A 46 29.45 3.29 7.51
CA ALA A 46 29.16 2.49 6.30
C ALA A 46 27.79 2.75 5.63
N LEU A 47 26.83 3.40 6.30
CA LEU A 47 25.51 3.77 5.77
C LEU A 47 25.26 5.30 5.84
N SER A 48 26.33 6.10 5.78
CA SER A 48 26.21 7.56 5.62
C SER A 48 25.32 7.89 4.40
N PRO A 49 24.45 8.91 4.47
CA PRO A 49 23.52 9.30 3.39
C PRO A 49 24.21 9.65 2.04
N GLU A 50 25.54 9.70 2.01
CA GLU A 50 26.38 9.96 0.84
C GLU A 50 26.73 8.69 0.03
N LYS A 51 26.26 7.50 0.46
CA LYS A 51 26.67 6.20 -0.10
C LYS A 51 25.56 5.55 -0.93
N ASP A 52 25.90 5.00 -2.09
CA ASP A 52 24.98 4.35 -3.04
C ASP A 52 24.05 3.30 -2.40
N THR A 53 24.49 2.66 -1.32
CA THR A 53 23.69 1.67 -0.58
C THR A 53 22.38 2.24 -0.03
N PHE A 54 22.36 3.49 0.46
CA PHE A 54 21.15 4.12 0.98
C PHE A 54 20.15 4.42 -0.16
N PHE A 55 20.66 4.79 -1.34
CA PHE A 55 19.85 4.96 -2.54
C PHE A 55 19.21 3.65 -3.00
N ILE A 56 19.97 2.55 -3.01
CA ILE A 56 19.45 1.21 -3.37
C ILE A 56 18.32 0.78 -2.42
N ILE A 57 18.49 0.96 -1.11
CA ILE A 57 17.46 0.60 -0.12
C ILE A 57 16.19 1.44 -0.34
N LYS A 58 16.33 2.75 -0.59
CA LYS A 58 15.19 3.64 -0.89
C LYS A 58 14.48 3.23 -2.19
N ALA A 59 15.22 2.90 -3.24
CA ALA A 59 14.68 2.43 -4.51
C ALA A 59 13.97 1.09 -4.38
N PHE A 60 14.54 0.14 -3.61
CA PHE A 60 13.92 -1.15 -3.32
C PHE A 60 12.60 -0.98 -2.55
N ALA A 61 12.61 -0.17 -1.50
CA ALA A 61 11.40 0.11 -0.72
C ALA A 61 10.30 0.75 -1.59
N ALA A 62 10.64 1.75 -2.40
CA ALA A 62 9.70 2.35 -3.34
C ALA A 62 9.15 1.33 -4.35
N GLY A 63 9.99 0.42 -4.85
CA GLY A 63 9.59 -0.64 -5.78
C GLY A 63 8.61 -1.65 -5.17
N VAL A 64 8.82 -2.07 -3.92
CA VAL A 64 7.89 -2.97 -3.22
C VAL A 64 6.51 -2.32 -3.06
N ILE A 65 6.46 -1.06 -2.61
CA ILE A 65 5.20 -0.32 -2.45
C ILE A 65 4.49 -0.17 -3.80
N LEU A 66 5.23 0.17 -4.86
CA LEU A 66 4.70 0.33 -6.21
C LEU A 66 4.13 -1.01 -6.73
N SER A 67 4.86 -2.12 -6.56
CA SER A 67 4.42 -3.45 -6.97
C SER A 67 3.11 -3.85 -6.29
N THR A 68 3.03 -3.69 -4.97
CA THR A 68 1.78 -3.98 -4.23
C THR A 68 0.62 -3.12 -4.71
N GLY A 69 0.84 -1.83 -4.96
CA GLY A 69 -0.20 -0.95 -5.48
C GLY A 69 -0.71 -1.34 -6.87
N PHE A 70 0.19 -1.55 -7.84
CA PHE A 70 -0.20 -1.76 -9.24
C PHE A 70 -0.59 -3.20 -9.58
N ILE A 71 0.06 -4.19 -8.98
CA ILE A 71 -0.15 -5.60 -9.36
C ILE A 71 -1.20 -6.27 -8.47
N HIS A 72 -1.28 -5.89 -7.19
CA HIS A 72 -2.24 -6.51 -6.28
C HIS A 72 -3.48 -5.65 -6.06
N VAL A 73 -3.31 -4.38 -5.68
CA VAL A 73 -4.44 -3.56 -5.22
C VAL A 73 -5.26 -3.00 -6.38
N LEU A 74 -4.60 -2.49 -7.43
CA LEU A 74 -5.29 -1.88 -8.56
C LEU A 74 -6.22 -2.84 -9.32
N PRO A 75 -5.79 -4.05 -9.75
CA PRO A 75 -6.66 -4.97 -10.47
C PRO A 75 -7.78 -5.52 -9.58
N ASP A 76 -7.49 -5.84 -8.32
CA ASP A 76 -8.52 -6.27 -7.35
C ASP A 76 -9.59 -5.19 -7.17
N ALA A 77 -9.19 -3.92 -7.12
CA ALA A 77 -10.14 -2.81 -7.10
C ALA A 77 -10.97 -2.72 -8.39
N PHE A 78 -10.38 -2.92 -9.58
CA PHE A 78 -11.14 -2.96 -10.83
C PHE A 78 -12.15 -4.12 -10.87
N GLU A 79 -11.76 -5.31 -10.43
CA GLU A 79 -12.63 -6.48 -10.41
C GLU A 79 -13.79 -6.31 -9.42
N ASN A 80 -13.52 -5.82 -8.21
CA ASN A 80 -14.53 -5.61 -7.19
C ASN A 80 -15.53 -4.51 -7.57
N LEU A 81 -15.05 -3.39 -8.13
CA LEU A 81 -15.89 -2.24 -8.51
C LEU A 81 -16.66 -2.45 -9.81
N THR A 82 -16.19 -3.34 -10.69
CA THR A 82 -16.90 -3.74 -11.93
C THR A 82 -17.71 -5.03 -11.73
N SER A 83 -17.80 -5.53 -10.50
CA SER A 83 -18.45 -6.81 -10.25
C SER A 83 -19.97 -6.74 -10.55
N PRO A 84 -20.54 -7.79 -11.16
CA PRO A 84 -21.99 -7.90 -11.39
C PRO A 84 -22.83 -7.98 -10.11
N CYS A 85 -22.19 -8.13 -8.94
CA CYS A 85 -22.83 -8.06 -7.63
C CYS A 85 -23.13 -6.62 -7.18
N LEU A 86 -22.50 -5.63 -7.81
CA LEU A 86 -22.68 -4.22 -7.51
C LEU A 86 -23.78 -3.63 -8.41
N LYS A 87 -24.53 -2.67 -7.89
CA LYS A 87 -25.62 -2.04 -8.63
C LYS A 87 -25.06 -1.35 -9.87
N GLU A 88 -25.60 -1.70 -11.04
CA GLU A 88 -25.13 -1.26 -12.36
C GLU A 88 -24.96 0.27 -12.45
N HIS A 89 -25.90 1.01 -11.85
CA HIS A 89 -25.76 2.45 -11.63
C HIS A 89 -25.41 2.77 -10.16
N PRO A 90 -24.37 3.56 -9.87
CA PRO A 90 -23.42 4.19 -10.80
C PRO A 90 -22.19 3.33 -11.15
N TRP A 91 -21.95 2.23 -10.43
CA TRP A 91 -20.64 1.57 -10.38
C TRP A 91 -20.20 0.83 -11.66
N GLY A 92 -21.15 0.30 -12.42
CA GLY A 92 -20.88 -0.38 -13.69
C GLY A 92 -20.79 0.56 -14.91
N GLU A 93 -21.28 1.79 -14.78
CA GLU A 93 -21.31 2.76 -15.89
C GLU A 93 -20.00 3.57 -16.04
N PHE A 94 -19.21 3.67 -14.98
CA PHE A 94 -18.00 4.50 -14.97
C PHE A 94 -16.83 3.82 -14.25
N PRO A 95 -15.61 3.83 -14.82
CA PRO A 95 -14.44 3.21 -14.19
C PRO A 95 -13.93 4.05 -13.00
N PHE A 96 -14.63 3.96 -11.86
CA PHE A 96 -14.32 4.71 -10.64
C PHE A 96 -12.90 4.46 -10.14
N THR A 97 -12.41 3.21 -10.23
CA THR A 97 -11.04 2.86 -9.87
C THR A 97 -10.02 3.71 -10.63
N GLY A 98 -10.16 3.80 -11.95
CA GLY A 98 -9.27 4.59 -12.80
C GLY A 98 -9.39 6.09 -12.56
N PHE A 99 -10.61 6.59 -12.33
CA PHE A 99 -10.85 8.00 -12.01
C PHE A 99 -10.18 8.41 -10.70
N VAL A 100 -10.40 7.64 -9.63
CA VAL A 100 -9.77 7.90 -8.32
C VAL A 100 -8.25 7.80 -8.44
N ALA A 101 -7.72 6.82 -9.17
CA ALA A 101 -6.29 6.70 -9.43
C ALA A 101 -5.73 7.97 -10.10
N MET A 102 -6.37 8.50 -11.14
CA MET A 102 -5.94 9.73 -11.80
C MET A 102 -6.03 10.97 -10.90
N CYS A 103 -7.11 11.11 -10.13
CA CYS A 103 -7.25 12.19 -9.16
C CYS A 103 -6.16 12.15 -8.08
N THR A 104 -5.84 10.96 -7.55
CA THR A 104 -4.77 10.78 -6.55
C THR A 104 -3.39 11.06 -7.14
N ALA A 105 -3.12 10.64 -8.38
CA ALA A 105 -1.86 10.95 -9.06
C ALA A 105 -1.69 12.46 -9.27
N MET A 106 -2.74 13.13 -9.77
CA MET A 106 -2.76 14.59 -9.95
C MET A 106 -2.55 15.32 -8.61
N GLY A 107 -3.26 14.92 -7.56
CA GLY A 107 -3.12 15.50 -6.23
C GLY A 107 -1.72 15.30 -5.64
N THR A 108 -1.14 14.12 -5.80
CA THR A 108 0.23 13.82 -5.34
C THR A 108 1.24 14.71 -6.05
N LEU A 109 1.13 14.86 -7.38
CA LEU A 109 2.01 15.75 -8.16
C LEU A 109 1.84 17.23 -7.80
N MET A 110 0.62 17.66 -7.49
CA MET A 110 0.37 19.02 -6.99
C MET A 110 1.05 19.27 -5.64
N VAL A 111 0.94 18.33 -4.70
CA VAL A 111 1.60 18.42 -3.40
C VAL A 111 3.12 18.41 -3.56
N ASP A 112 3.65 17.52 -4.42
CA ASP A 112 5.09 17.44 -4.70
C ASP A 112 5.65 18.74 -5.32
N THR A 113 4.92 19.30 -6.29
CA THR A 113 5.27 20.58 -6.93
C THR A 113 5.23 21.72 -5.92
N TYR A 114 4.17 21.80 -5.10
CA TYR A 114 4.03 22.84 -4.09
C TYR A 114 5.12 22.75 -3.01
N ALA A 115 5.39 21.55 -2.49
CA ALA A 115 6.45 21.31 -1.52
C ALA A 115 7.82 21.68 -2.10
N THR A 116 8.13 21.22 -3.32
CA THR A 116 9.38 21.56 -4.01
C THR A 116 9.51 23.06 -4.21
N ALA A 117 8.45 23.76 -4.59
CA ALA A 117 8.45 25.21 -4.74
C ALA A 117 8.64 25.96 -3.41
N TYR A 118 8.11 25.44 -2.31
CA TYR A 118 8.25 26.03 -0.98
C TYR A 118 9.67 25.83 -0.39
N PHE A 119 10.23 24.62 -0.50
CA PHE A 119 11.55 24.29 0.06
C PHE A 119 12.73 24.74 -0.80
N LYS A 120 12.52 24.98 -2.11
CA LYS A 120 13.55 25.50 -3.02
C LYS A 120 13.59 27.03 -3.08
N LYS A 121 12.83 27.70 -2.21
CA LYS A 121 12.83 29.15 -2.00
C LYS A 121 13.64 29.50 -0.76
#